data_AF-A0A1I8MCY4-F1
#
_entry.id   AF-A0A1I8MCY4-F1
#
_cell.length_a   1.000
_cell.length_b   1.000
_cell.length_c   1.000
_cell.angle_alpha   90.00
_cell.angle_beta   90.00
_cell.angle_gamma   90.00
#
_symmetry.space_group_name_H-M   'P 1'
#
loop_
_entity.id
_entity.type
_entity.pdbx_description
1 polymer ?
#
loop_
_entity_poly.entity_id
_entity_poly.type
_entity_poly.pdbx_seq_one_letter_code
_entity_poly.pdbx_strand_id
1 'polypeptide(L)'
;MRRIRKLSKPRIRKEIIPNEWMFTKGLKNFKPTERLLKISQPKKYDELTAREDPHRIPQNALNYKASRRIKALAEPAKTRVKIEVHPENPFKTNLKALKAVASKRVQELANPKDYIDENNRSDAYRVSRKALQAKATPRLKELAEPRKRT
;
A
#
# COMPACT_ATOMS: atom_id res chain seq x y z
N MET A 1 -18.13 25.52 2.70
CA MET A 1 -17.71 25.08 4.05
C MET A 1 -18.36 23.78 4.60
N ARG A 2 -19.57 23.36 4.20
CA ARG A 2 -20.27 22.20 4.81
C ARG A 2 -19.55 20.85 4.67
N ARG A 3 -18.81 20.63 3.57
CA ARG A 3 -18.08 19.37 3.29
C ARG A 3 -16.88 19.17 4.21
N ILE A 4 -16.11 20.21 4.47
CA ILE A 4 -14.92 20.17 5.35
C ILE A 4 -15.35 19.79 6.78
N ARG A 5 -16.45 20.38 7.29
CA ARG A 5 -17.06 20.01 8.58
C ARG A 5 -17.60 18.56 8.63
N LYS A 6 -17.95 17.96 7.49
CA LYS A 6 -18.40 16.56 7.41
C LYS A 6 -17.22 15.60 7.46
N LEU A 7 -16.10 15.96 6.83
CA LEU A 7 -14.87 15.17 6.78
C LEU A 7 -14.01 15.29 8.05
N SER A 8 -14.17 16.37 8.82
CA SER A 8 -13.50 16.55 10.13
C SER A 8 -14.11 15.71 11.25
N LYS A 9 -15.24 15.03 11.01
CA LYS A 9 -15.84 14.11 11.99
C LYS A 9 -15.06 12.79 12.02
N PRO A 10 -14.87 12.16 13.19
CA PRO A 10 -14.22 10.87 13.29
C PRO A 10 -14.99 9.80 12.48
N ARG A 11 -14.26 8.92 11.77
CA ARG A 11 -14.86 7.80 11.03
C ARG A 11 -15.35 6.75 12.02
N ILE A 12 -16.66 6.63 12.19
CA ILE A 12 -17.30 5.54 12.94
C ILE A 12 -17.26 4.29 12.05
N ARG A 13 -16.46 3.30 12.44
CA ARG A 13 -16.47 1.98 11.80
C ARG A 13 -17.69 1.24 12.34
N LYS A 14 -18.62 0.85 11.45
CA LYS A 14 -19.66 -0.09 11.83
C LYS A 14 -19.00 -1.44 12.06
N GLU A 15 -19.36 -2.11 13.15
CA GLU A 15 -18.95 -3.49 13.38
C GLU A 15 -19.51 -4.35 12.25
N ILE A 16 -18.63 -5.15 11.63
CA ILE A 16 -19.05 -6.13 10.64
C ILE A 16 -19.61 -7.28 11.45
N ILE A 17 -20.93 -7.32 11.64
CA ILE A 17 -21.59 -8.50 12.19
C ILE A 17 -21.42 -9.59 11.13
N PRO A 18 -20.63 -10.65 11.38
CA PRO A 18 -20.50 -11.72 10.41
C PRO A 18 -21.87 -12.39 10.27
N ASN A 19 -22.29 -12.62 9.03
CA ASN A 19 -23.49 -13.40 8.77
C ASN A 19 -23.32 -14.82 9.36
N GLU A 20 -24.41 -15.40 9.84
CA GLU A 20 -24.43 -16.80 10.23
C GLU A 20 -23.95 -17.67 9.07
N TRP A 21 -23.08 -18.63 9.38
CA TRP A 21 -22.44 -19.46 8.36
C TRP A 21 -23.42 -20.52 7.85
N MET A 22 -24.16 -20.17 6.79
CA MET A 22 -25.19 -21.01 6.20
C MET A 22 -24.69 -21.62 4.88
N PHE A 23 -24.92 -22.93 4.69
CA PHE A 23 -24.65 -23.57 3.40
C PHE A 23 -25.52 -22.98 2.29
N THR A 24 -24.89 -22.60 1.18
CA THR A 24 -25.63 -22.19 -0.02
C THR A 24 -26.43 -23.36 -0.58
N LYS A 25 -27.50 -23.07 -1.36
CA LYS A 25 -28.33 -24.11 -1.98
C LYS A 25 -27.53 -25.11 -2.84
N GLY A 26 -26.48 -24.62 -3.51
CA GLY A 26 -25.58 -25.47 -4.30
C GLY A 26 -24.70 -26.39 -3.44
N LEU A 27 -24.23 -25.92 -2.29
CA LEU A 27 -23.46 -26.72 -1.33
C LEU A 27 -24.28 -27.88 -0.74
N LYS A 28 -25.58 -27.68 -0.50
CA LYS A 28 -26.47 -28.73 0.02
C LYS A 28 -26.57 -29.96 -0.90
N ASN A 29 -26.42 -29.76 -2.21
CA ASN A 29 -26.56 -30.81 -3.22
C ASN A 29 -25.22 -31.20 -3.86
N PHE A 30 -24.10 -30.72 -3.32
CA PHE A 30 -22.79 -30.93 -3.93
C PHE A 30 -22.32 -32.37 -3.75
N LYS A 31 -21.95 -33.03 -4.86
CA LYS A 31 -21.32 -34.36 -4.86
C LYS A 31 -19.82 -34.19 -5.11
N PRO A 32 -18.94 -34.66 -4.20
CA PRO A 32 -17.50 -34.51 -4.37
C PRO A 32 -16.99 -35.34 -5.55
N THR A 33 -16.00 -34.81 -6.26
CA THR A 33 -15.28 -35.54 -7.32
C THR A 33 -14.32 -36.57 -6.71
N GLU A 34 -13.93 -37.57 -7.50
CA GLU A 34 -12.94 -38.58 -7.08
C GLU A 34 -11.62 -37.95 -6.60
N ARG A 35 -11.21 -36.85 -7.25
CA ARG A 35 -10.02 -36.09 -6.84
C ARG A 35 -10.18 -35.50 -5.44
N LEU A 36 -11.35 -34.93 -5.12
CA LEU A 36 -11.62 -34.38 -3.79
C LEU A 36 -11.57 -35.48 -2.73
N LEU A 37 -12.16 -36.65 -3.02
CA LEU A 37 -12.11 -37.81 -2.14
C LEU A 37 -10.69 -38.31 -1.91
N LYS A 38 -9.82 -38.26 -2.93
CA LYS A 38 -8.41 -38.63 -2.80
C LYS A 38 -7.63 -37.65 -1.92
N ILE A 39 -7.86 -36.34 -2.09
CA ILE A 39 -7.17 -35.30 -1.32
C ILE A 39 -7.67 -35.26 0.14
N SER A 40 -8.94 -35.61 0.39
CA SER A 40 -9.48 -35.65 1.76
C SER A 40 -8.91 -36.77 2.62
N GLN A 41 -8.26 -37.77 2.01
CA GLN A 41 -7.64 -38.85 2.78
C GLN A 41 -6.45 -38.33 3.59
N PRO A 42 -6.29 -38.75 4.85
CA PRO A 42 -5.14 -38.36 5.65
C PRO A 42 -3.85 -38.90 5.02
N LYS A 43 -2.77 -38.14 5.14
CA LYS A 43 -1.44 -38.59 4.71
C LYS A 43 -1.01 -39.74 5.62
N LYS A 44 -0.83 -40.93 5.04
CA LYS A 44 -0.25 -42.08 5.73
C LYS A 44 1.28 -41.88 5.79
N TYR A 45 1.84 -41.91 7.00
CA TYR A 45 3.28 -41.94 7.22
C TYR A 45 3.69 -43.40 7.44
N ASP A 46 4.83 -43.83 6.89
CA ASP A 46 5.38 -45.16 7.18
C ASP A 46 5.70 -45.27 8.68
N GLU A 47 5.45 -46.44 9.25
CA GLU A 47 5.63 -46.73 10.69
C GLU A 47 7.06 -46.44 11.18
N LEU A 48 8.06 -46.53 10.31
CA LEU A 48 9.45 -46.16 10.62
C LEU A 48 9.64 -44.66 10.93
N THR A 49 8.76 -43.81 10.42
CA THR A 49 8.67 -42.38 10.74
C THR A 49 7.61 -42.08 11.80
N ALA A 50 6.80 -43.07 12.17
CA ALA A 50 5.75 -42.93 13.16
C ALA A 50 6.34 -43.09 14.56
N ARG A 51 6.81 -41.96 15.11
CA ARG A 51 7.10 -41.76 16.53
C ARG A 51 8.27 -42.59 17.07
N GLU A 52 9.47 -42.04 16.98
CA GLU A 52 10.23 -41.92 18.23
C GLU A 52 9.30 -41.18 19.22
N ASP A 53 9.07 -41.72 20.42
CA ASP A 53 8.14 -41.08 21.36
C ASP A 53 8.45 -39.58 21.43
N PRO A 54 7.44 -38.69 21.29
CA PRO A 54 7.69 -37.25 21.26
C PRO A 54 8.35 -36.75 22.55
N HIS A 55 8.33 -37.57 23.60
CA HIS A 55 8.95 -37.32 24.90
C HIS A 55 10.28 -38.05 25.11
N ARG A 56 10.71 -38.92 24.18
CA ARG A 56 11.99 -39.62 24.29
C ARG A 56 13.11 -38.65 23.93
N ILE A 57 13.78 -38.17 24.97
CA ILE A 57 14.97 -37.33 24.84
C ILE A 57 16.16 -38.25 24.51
N PRO A 58 16.94 -37.99 23.44
CA PRO A 58 18.12 -38.78 23.14
C PRO A 58 19.18 -38.60 24.23
N GLN A 59 19.92 -39.67 24.56
CA GLN A 59 20.95 -39.66 25.61
C GLN A 59 22.01 -38.57 25.41
N ASN A 60 22.33 -38.24 24.15
CA ASN A 60 23.27 -37.18 23.80
C ASN A 60 22.77 -35.80 24.22
N ALA A 61 21.47 -35.54 24.19
CA ALA A 61 20.89 -34.28 24.63
C ALA A 61 20.92 -34.15 26.17
N LEU A 62 20.66 -35.26 26.89
CA LEU A 62 20.77 -35.32 28.37
C LEU A 62 22.19 -35.05 28.86
N ASN A 63 23.19 -35.60 28.14
CA ASN A 63 24.60 -35.49 28.52
C ASN A 63 25.32 -34.26 27.96
N TYR A 64 24.64 -33.41 27.17
CA TYR A 64 25.29 -32.33 26.44
C TYR A 64 25.83 -31.23 27.38
N LYS A 65 27.09 -30.85 27.18
CA LYS A 65 27.72 -29.72 27.87
C LYS A 65 27.81 -28.52 26.92
N ALA A 66 27.21 -27.39 27.31
CA ALA A 66 27.21 -26.17 26.51
C ALA A 66 28.62 -25.68 26.19
N SER A 67 28.86 -25.35 24.91
CA SER A 67 30.15 -24.82 24.43
C SER A 67 30.43 -23.43 25.00
N ARG A 68 31.70 -23.02 24.97
CA ARG A 68 32.12 -21.67 25.39
C ARG A 68 31.34 -20.57 24.67
N ARG A 69 31.07 -20.74 23.37
CA ARG A 69 30.28 -19.79 22.56
C ARG A 69 28.83 -19.68 23.03
N ILE A 70 28.20 -20.80 23.33
CA ILE A 70 26.81 -20.82 23.83
C ILE A 70 26.73 -20.10 25.18
N LYS A 71 27.69 -20.35 26.07
CA LYS A 71 27.77 -19.64 27.36
C LYS A 71 27.93 -18.13 27.16
N ALA A 72 28.80 -17.70 26.25
CA ALA A 72 29.00 -16.27 25.95
C ALA A 72 27.75 -15.61 25.35
N LEU A 73 26.99 -16.33 24.51
CA LEU A 73 25.72 -15.82 23.95
C LEU A 73 24.58 -15.79 24.96
N ALA A 74 24.63 -16.65 25.99
CA ALA A 74 23.68 -16.65 27.08
C ALA A 74 23.92 -15.48 28.06
N GLU A 75 25.09 -14.83 28.02
CA GLU A 75 25.30 -13.59 28.77
C GLU A 75 24.41 -12.48 28.19
N PRO A 76 23.73 -11.68 29.03
CA PRO A 76 22.93 -10.57 28.55
C PRO A 76 23.81 -9.57 27.81
N ALA A 77 23.29 -9.02 26.71
CA ALA A 77 24.00 -8.00 25.94
C ALA A 77 24.39 -6.82 26.84
N LYS A 78 25.69 -6.64 27.08
CA LYS A 78 26.25 -5.55 27.91
C LYS A 78 25.98 -4.17 27.32
N THR A 79 25.79 -4.11 26.01
CA THR A 79 25.28 -2.93 25.33
C THR A 79 23.81 -2.79 25.67
N ARG A 80 23.51 -2.01 26.71
CA ARG A 80 22.20 -1.36 26.80
C ARG A 80 22.03 -0.58 25.51
N VAL A 81 21.31 -1.15 24.54
CA VAL A 81 20.61 -0.34 23.55
C VAL A 81 19.87 0.65 24.43
N LYS A 82 20.26 1.92 24.40
CA LYS A 82 19.46 2.97 25.02
C LYS A 82 18.12 2.83 24.31
N ILE A 83 17.17 2.15 24.94
CA ILE A 83 15.78 2.25 24.58
C ILE A 83 15.57 3.74 24.70
N GLU A 84 15.51 4.42 23.55
CA GLU A 84 15.25 5.84 23.52
C GLU A 84 13.87 5.96 24.14
N VAL A 85 13.85 6.25 25.45
CA VAL A 85 12.63 6.55 26.18
C VAL A 85 12.04 7.69 25.39
N HIS A 86 10.96 7.40 24.66
CA HIS A 86 10.25 8.42 23.93
C HIS A 86 9.99 9.55 24.93
N PRO A 87 10.36 10.79 24.61
CA PRO A 87 10.17 11.88 25.54
C PRO A 87 8.71 11.90 25.99
N GLU A 88 8.46 12.11 27.28
CA GLU A 88 7.12 12.20 27.91
C GLU A 88 6.12 13.05 27.11
N ASN A 89 6.63 13.97 26.29
CA ASN A 89 5.87 14.65 25.26
C ASN A 89 6.38 14.26 23.85
N PRO A 90 5.57 13.59 23.01
CA PRO A 90 5.95 13.18 21.66
C PRO A 90 6.24 14.37 20.72
N PHE A 91 5.85 15.59 21.10
CA PHE A 91 6.13 16.82 20.35
C PHE A 91 7.37 17.58 20.86
N LYS A 92 8.07 17.08 21.88
CA LYS A 92 9.27 17.75 22.40
C LYS A 92 10.44 17.56 21.43
N THR A 93 10.78 18.62 20.69
CA THR A 93 11.91 18.64 19.76
C THR A 93 13.22 18.96 20.48
N ASN A 94 14.33 18.54 19.87
CA ASN A 94 15.67 18.85 20.39
C ASN A 94 15.98 20.35 20.20
N LEU A 95 16.60 20.99 21.20
CA LEU A 95 17.00 22.40 21.13
C LEU A 95 17.90 22.71 19.92
N LYS A 96 18.71 21.73 19.47
CA LYS A 96 19.54 21.88 18.27
C LYS A 96 18.70 21.97 16.99
N ALA A 97 17.56 21.26 16.93
CA ALA A 97 16.67 21.30 15.79
C ALA A 97 15.97 22.67 15.69
N LEU A 98 15.64 23.30 16.82
CA LEU A 98 15.06 24.65 16.85
C LEU A 98 16.03 25.73 16.37
N LYS A 99 17.34 25.51 16.52
CA LYS A 99 18.40 26.43 16.08
C LYS A 99 18.94 26.12 14.69
N ALA A 100 18.44 25.08 14.02
CA ALA A 100 18.94 24.68 12.72
C ALA A 100 18.51 25.68 11.65
N VAL A 101 19.48 26.14 10.84
CA VAL A 101 19.23 27.02 9.69
C VAL A 101 19.29 26.18 8.41
N ALA A 102 18.36 26.44 7.49
CA ALA A 102 18.33 25.76 6.19
C ALA A 102 19.63 26.02 5.39
N SER A 103 20.10 25.00 4.65
CA SER A 103 21.27 25.17 3.79
C SER A 103 20.96 26.12 2.62
N LYS A 104 22.00 26.75 2.06
CA LYS A 104 21.87 27.66 0.89
C LYS A 104 21.05 27.03 -0.24
N ARG A 105 21.32 25.76 -0.58
CA ARG A 105 20.57 25.04 -1.62
C ARG A 105 19.09 24.85 -1.29
N VAL A 106 18.75 24.61 -0.03
CA VAL A 106 17.34 24.48 0.39
C VAL A 106 16.64 25.84 0.28
N GLN A 107 17.31 26.93 0.61
CA GLN A 107 16.77 28.28 0.43
C GLN A 107 16.53 28.61 -1.05
N GLU A 108 17.48 28.27 -1.93
CA GLU A 108 17.33 28.44 -3.38
C GLU A 108 16.13 27.65 -3.94
N LEU A 109 15.99 26.39 -3.53
CA LEU A 109 14.88 25.53 -3.98
C LEU A 109 13.53 25.93 -3.39
N ALA A 110 13.51 26.60 -2.23
CA ALA A 110 12.29 27.10 -1.63
C ALA A 110 11.73 28.31 -2.39
N ASN A 111 12.56 29.03 -3.16
CA ASN A 111 12.10 30.11 -4.01
C ASN A 111 11.32 29.51 -5.21
N PRO A 112 10.08 30.00 -5.47
CA PRO A 112 9.32 29.53 -6.60
C PRO A 112 10.03 29.89 -7.90
N LYS A 113 9.99 28.98 -8.87
CA LYS A 113 10.50 29.25 -10.21
C LYS A 113 9.45 30.02 -11.00
N ASP A 114 9.85 31.11 -11.64
CA ASP A 114 8.97 31.84 -12.55
C ASP A 114 8.53 30.92 -13.69
N TYR A 115 7.21 30.79 -13.85
CA TYR A 115 6.60 30.00 -14.92
C TYR A 115 6.08 30.95 -16.00
N ILE A 116 6.64 30.84 -17.20
CA ILE A 116 6.16 31.54 -18.39
C ILE A 116 5.39 30.52 -19.22
N ASP A 117 4.10 30.75 -19.40
CA ASP A 117 3.24 29.91 -20.23
C ASP A 117 3.45 30.27 -21.71
N GLU A 118 4.31 29.51 -22.39
CA GLU A 118 4.57 29.68 -23.83
C GLU A 118 3.45 29.13 -24.71
N ASN A 119 2.60 28.26 -24.16
CA ASN A 119 1.58 27.54 -24.94
C ASN A 119 0.27 28.32 -25.03
N ASN A 120 -0.06 29.09 -23.99
CA ASN A 120 -1.25 29.93 -24.01
C ASN A 120 -0.98 31.27 -24.70
N ARG A 121 -1.92 31.68 -25.54
CA ARG A 121 -1.92 33.05 -26.08
C ARG A 121 -2.22 34.01 -24.94
N SER A 122 -1.54 35.16 -24.92
CA SER A 122 -1.76 36.22 -23.93
C SER A 122 -3.24 36.61 -23.82
N ASP A 123 -3.95 36.64 -24.94
CA ASP A 123 -5.39 36.89 -25.02
C ASP A 123 -6.14 35.65 -25.53
N ALA A 124 -6.92 35.00 -24.65
CA ALA A 124 -7.66 33.79 -24.97
C ALA A 124 -8.69 33.98 -26.11
N TYR A 125 -9.21 35.19 -26.27
CA TYR A 125 -10.26 35.51 -27.25
C TYR A 125 -9.74 36.12 -28.56
N ARG A 126 -8.42 36.27 -28.70
CA ARG A 126 -7.85 36.90 -29.89
C ARG A 126 -7.90 35.96 -31.09
N VAL A 127 -8.74 36.31 -32.06
CA VAL A 127 -8.82 35.64 -33.36
C VAL A 127 -7.68 36.12 -34.26
N SER A 128 -7.04 35.21 -34.99
CA SER A 128 -5.96 35.59 -35.92
C SER A 128 -6.52 36.31 -37.14
N ARG A 129 -5.78 37.30 -37.67
CA ARG A 129 -6.19 38.03 -38.88
C ARG A 129 -6.43 37.11 -40.08
N LYS A 130 -5.64 36.04 -40.20
CA LYS A 130 -5.80 35.01 -41.24
C LYS A 130 -7.14 34.29 -41.11
N ALA A 131 -7.58 33.96 -39.89
CA ALA A 131 -8.87 33.34 -39.66
C ALA A 131 -10.03 34.28 -40.01
N LEU A 132 -9.94 35.58 -39.65
CA LEU A 132 -10.95 36.58 -40.01
C LEU A 132 -11.08 36.79 -41.53
N GLN A 133 -9.97 36.65 -42.26
CA GLN A 133 -9.94 36.82 -43.73
C GLN A 133 -10.21 35.52 -44.49
N ALA A 134 -10.27 34.38 -43.81
CA ALA A 134 -10.45 33.09 -44.45
C ALA A 134 -11.85 32.99 -45.07
N LYS A 135 -11.89 32.53 -46.33
CA LYS A 135 -13.14 32.25 -47.06
C LYS A 135 -13.26 30.75 -47.30
N ALA A 136 -14.50 30.23 -47.25
CA ALA A 136 -14.76 28.82 -47.50
C ALA A 136 -14.35 28.42 -48.93
N THR A 137 -13.64 27.30 -49.05
CA THR A 137 -13.24 26.74 -50.35
C THR A 137 -14.45 26.18 -51.09
N PRO A 138 -14.43 26.08 -52.43
CA PRO A 138 -15.54 25.53 -53.22
C PRO A 138 -15.98 24.15 -52.74
N ARG A 139 -15.03 23.24 -52.51
CA ARG A 139 -15.28 21.90 -51.97
C ARG A 139 -15.95 21.90 -50.59
N LEU A 140 -15.59 22.84 -49.71
CA LEU A 140 -16.25 22.97 -48.41
C LEU A 140 -17.71 23.42 -48.55
N LYS A 141 -18.03 24.22 -49.55
CA LYS A 141 -19.41 24.62 -49.85
C LYS A 141 -20.23 23.43 -50.37
N GLU A 142 -19.67 22.67 -51.30
CA GLU A 142 -20.30 21.44 -51.82
C GLU A 142 -20.58 20.42 -50.71
N LEU A 143 -19.62 20.21 -49.80
CA LEU A 143 -19.79 19.29 -48.67
C LEU A 143 -20.77 19.81 -47.61
N ALA A 144 -20.98 21.12 -47.54
CA ALA A 144 -21.97 21.72 -46.64
C ALA A 144 -23.40 21.52 -47.14
N GLU A 145 -23.59 21.07 -48.38
CA GLU A 145 -24.93 20.74 -48.90
C GLU A 145 -25.50 19.50 -48.18
N PRO A 146 -26.77 19.52 -47.79
CA PRO A 146 -27.38 18.41 -47.09
C PRO A 146 -27.48 17.18 -48.00
N ARG A 147 -27.20 16.00 -47.44
CA ARG A 147 -27.40 14.74 -48.15
C ARG A 147 -28.88 14.54 -48.46
N LYS A 148 -29.22 14.44 -49.74
CA LYS A 148 -30.58 14.12 -50.19
C LYS A 148 -30.94 12.71 -49.71
N ARG A 149 -32.10 12.56 -49.07
CA ARG A 149 -32.64 11.26 -48.65
C ARG A 149 -33.44 10.67 -49.80
N THR A 150 -33.03 9.51 -50.28
CA THR A 150 -33.81 8.60 -51.14
C THR A 150 -34.37 7.48 -50.30
#